data_AF-A0A9W4TBX3-F1
#
_entry.id   AF-A0A9W4TBX3-F1
#
_cell.length_a   1.000
_cell.length_b   1.000
_cell.length_c   1.000
_cell.angle_alpha   90.00
_cell.angle_beta   90.00
_cell.angle_gamma   90.00
#
_symmetry.space_group_name_H-M   'P 1'
#
loop_
_entity.id
_entity.type
_entity.pdbx_description
1 polymer ?
#
loop_
_entity_poly.entity_id
_entity_poly.type
_entity_poly.pdbx_seq_one_letter_code
_entity_poly.pdbx_strand_id
1 'polypeptide(L)'
;KGVYFTSNLTNLNKEFLRFQESDSNSLSGQVLSFKDEVLPVILPKLFDNVVRFFLYYVTWKINVIKLLSKDCYVEFIVEIIDIYSNLTKCHKLTLTYENLSELIGLGWIEYTLPFEVNKWAQPSIILKDNSIIMQVDYVRLMPNKRDTVYVPKMNEPLPINKFYPNVPEAFNDKYFSKKEMETLIELKDIIN
;
A
#
# COMPACT_ATOMS: atom_id res chain seq x y z
N LYS A 1 14.64 1.84 1.05
CA LYS A 1 13.49 1.80 0.13
C LYS A 1 12.19 1.80 0.92
N GLY A 2 11.45 2.92 0.88
CA GLY A 2 10.21 3.12 1.63
C GLY A 2 9.06 2.27 1.09
N VAL A 3 8.51 1.43 1.95
CA VAL A 3 7.24 0.70 1.76
C VAL A 3 6.40 0.95 3.01
N TYR A 4 5.15 1.35 2.83
CA TYR A 4 4.17 1.34 3.93
C TYR A 4 3.14 0.26 3.67
N PHE A 5 3.17 -0.77 4.50
CA PHE A 5 2.08 -1.72 4.64
C PHE A 5 0.95 -1.10 5.44
N THR A 6 -0.27 -1.54 5.21
CA THR A 6 -1.45 -1.09 5.97
C THR A 6 -1.23 -1.21 7.49
N SER A 7 -0.64 -2.30 7.96
CA SER A 7 -0.30 -2.51 9.38
C SER A 7 0.65 -1.45 9.94
N ASN A 8 1.52 -0.85 9.11
CA ASN A 8 2.39 0.24 9.54
C ASN A 8 1.60 1.55 9.64
N LEU A 9 0.67 1.77 8.71
CA LEU A 9 -0.14 2.98 8.65
C LEU A 9 -1.01 3.12 9.89
N THR A 10 -1.70 2.04 10.28
CA THR A 10 -2.61 2.02 11.44
C THR A 10 -1.87 2.18 12.77
N ASN A 11 -0.61 1.74 12.85
CA ASN A 11 0.27 2.02 13.99
C ASN A 11 0.73 3.48 14.03
N LEU A 12 0.93 4.13 12.88
CA LEU A 12 1.39 5.53 12.79
C LEU A 12 0.26 6.53 13.06
N ASN A 13 -0.95 6.25 12.57
CA ASN A 13 -2.13 7.06 12.83
C ASN A 13 -3.34 6.15 13.05
N LYS A 14 -3.92 6.23 14.25
CA LYS A 14 -5.10 5.45 14.64
C LYS A 14 -6.34 5.79 13.82
N GLU A 15 -6.38 6.93 13.13
CA GLU A 15 -7.48 7.25 12.20
C GLU A 15 -7.59 6.24 11.05
N PHE A 16 -6.50 5.53 10.70
CA PHE A 16 -6.57 4.49 9.67
C PHE A 16 -7.26 3.21 10.16
N LEU A 17 -7.42 3.02 11.49
CA LEU A 17 -8.12 1.86 12.05
C LEU A 17 -9.58 1.77 11.57
N ARG A 18 -10.22 2.91 11.28
CA ARG A 18 -11.60 2.93 10.76
C ARG A 18 -11.73 2.35 9.36
N PHE A 19 -10.64 2.30 8.61
CA PHE A 19 -10.58 1.72 7.27
C PHE A 19 -9.98 0.30 7.29
N GLN A 20 -9.49 -0.18 8.44
CA GLN A 20 -8.76 -1.44 8.47
C GLN A 20 -9.71 -2.64 8.37
N GLU A 21 -9.44 -3.52 7.41
CA GLU A 21 -10.06 -4.84 7.30
C GLU A 21 -9.01 -5.94 7.28
N SER A 22 -9.37 -7.11 7.81
CA SER A 22 -8.55 -8.32 7.70
C SER A 22 -8.69 -8.95 6.31
N ASP A 23 -7.59 -9.25 5.65
CA ASP A 23 -7.59 -9.96 4.37
C ASP A 23 -6.42 -10.94 4.34
N SER A 24 -6.72 -12.24 4.28
CA SER A 24 -5.71 -13.31 4.27
C SER A 24 -4.87 -13.36 2.99
N ASN A 25 -5.33 -12.72 1.90
CA ASN A 25 -4.61 -12.63 0.63
C ASN A 25 -3.76 -11.35 0.55
N SER A 26 -3.86 -10.46 1.54
CA SER A 26 -2.99 -9.30 1.66
C SER A 26 -1.64 -9.68 2.26
N LEU A 27 -0.64 -8.86 2.02
CA LEU A 27 0.72 -9.19 2.43
C LEU A 27 0.93 -9.11 3.95
N SER A 28 0.19 -8.23 4.62
CA SER A 28 0.28 -8.01 6.08
C SER A 28 -0.88 -8.64 6.85
N GLY A 29 -1.80 -9.34 6.17
CA GLY A 29 -3.06 -9.80 6.74
C GLY A 29 -4.09 -8.68 6.95
N GLN A 30 -3.75 -7.43 6.63
CA GLN A 30 -4.56 -6.23 6.83
C GLN A 30 -4.53 -5.34 5.57
N VAL A 31 -5.67 -4.71 5.27
CA VAL A 31 -5.84 -3.79 4.14
C VAL A 31 -6.64 -2.56 4.55
N LEU A 32 -6.42 -1.44 3.88
CA LEU A 32 -7.30 -0.28 3.97
C LEU A 32 -8.46 -0.48 2.99
N SER A 33 -9.67 -0.55 3.52
CA SER A 33 -10.93 -0.72 2.80
C SER A 33 -11.71 0.57 2.86
N PHE A 34 -12.05 1.10 1.68
CA PHE A 34 -12.80 2.33 1.55
C PHE A 34 -14.21 1.98 1.05
N LYS A 35 -15.18 2.03 1.96
CA LYS A 35 -16.59 1.68 1.70
C LYS A 35 -17.55 2.87 1.80
N ASP A 36 -17.46 3.70 2.86
CA ASP A 36 -18.58 4.60 3.21
C ASP A 36 -18.21 6.03 3.73
N GLU A 37 -16.96 6.48 3.70
CA GLU A 37 -16.58 7.88 4.06
C GLU A 37 -15.38 8.38 3.24
N VAL A 38 -15.41 9.62 2.70
CA VAL A 38 -14.25 10.21 2.03
C VAL A 38 -13.98 11.70 2.34
N LEU A 39 -12.89 11.92 3.06
CA LEU A 39 -12.01 13.09 2.92
C LEU A 39 -10.64 12.55 2.43
N PRO A 40 -9.76 13.39 1.85
CA PRO A 40 -8.45 12.91 1.38
C PRO A 40 -7.74 12.10 2.45
N VAL A 41 -7.43 10.85 2.12
CA VAL A 41 -6.71 9.94 3.01
C VAL A 41 -5.23 10.21 2.77
N ILE A 42 -4.66 11.07 3.62
CA ILE A 42 -3.26 11.49 3.56
C ILE A 42 -2.40 10.41 4.18
N LEU A 43 -1.52 9.80 3.40
CA LEU A 43 -0.58 8.80 3.91
C LEU A 43 0.71 9.44 4.42
N PRO A 44 1.46 8.76 5.30
CA PRO A 44 2.78 9.18 5.72
C PRO A 44 3.75 9.31 4.54
N LYS A 45 4.71 10.22 4.69
CA LYS A 45 5.75 10.48 3.70
C LYS A 45 6.63 9.25 3.48
N LEU A 46 6.69 8.76 2.24
CA LEU A 46 7.61 7.73 1.79
C LEU A 46 8.99 8.35 1.57
N PHE A 47 10.00 7.86 2.28
CA PHE A 47 11.39 8.27 2.11
C PHE A 47 12.25 7.08 1.65
N ASP A 48 13.26 7.33 0.82
CA ASP A 48 14.39 6.41 0.73
C ASP A 48 15.54 6.88 1.63
N ASN A 49 15.90 6.04 2.60
CA ASN A 49 17.02 6.29 3.52
C ASN A 49 18.37 6.18 2.79
N VAL A 50 18.41 5.57 1.60
CA VAL A 50 19.61 5.50 0.78
C VAL A 50 19.68 6.78 -0.05
N VAL A 51 20.50 7.73 0.39
CA VAL A 51 20.77 8.98 -0.31
C VAL A 51 21.50 8.70 -1.62
N ARG A 52 20.75 8.33 -2.65
CA ARG A 52 21.20 8.28 -4.03
C ARG A 52 20.23 9.13 -4.85
N PHE A 53 20.77 9.85 -5.84
CA PHE A 53 20.01 10.66 -6.80
C PHE A 53 19.22 9.76 -7.78
N PHE A 54 18.40 8.87 -7.25
CA PHE A 54 17.52 8.04 -8.05
C PHE A 54 16.13 8.66 -8.11
N LEU A 55 15.57 8.58 -9.31
CA LEU A 55 14.17 8.84 -9.56
C LEU A 55 13.41 7.58 -9.21
N TYR A 56 12.32 7.74 -8.47
CA TYR A 56 11.45 6.66 -8.06
C TYR A 56 10.07 6.86 -8.67
N TYR A 57 9.28 5.80 -8.72
CA TYR A 57 7.87 5.82 -9.04
C TYR A 57 7.09 5.43 -7.80
N VAL A 58 5.95 6.08 -7.57
CA VAL A 58 5.02 5.67 -6.52
C VAL A 58 4.13 4.57 -7.08
N THR A 59 4.10 3.43 -6.40
CA THR A 59 3.28 2.28 -6.78
C THR A 59 2.35 1.93 -5.63
N TRP A 60 1.07 1.77 -5.96
CA TRP A 60 0.01 1.38 -5.04
C TRP A 60 -0.39 -0.07 -5.34
N LYS A 61 -0.45 -0.92 -4.32
CA LYS A 61 -1.09 -2.23 -4.47
C LYS A 61 -2.56 -2.10 -4.11
N ILE A 62 -3.42 -2.24 -5.11
CA ILE A 62 -4.84 -1.96 -5.03
C ILE A 62 -5.68 -3.15 -5.51
N ASN A 63 -6.92 -3.21 -5.04
CA ASN A 63 -7.93 -4.13 -5.53
C ASN A 63 -9.26 -3.37 -5.68
N VAL A 64 -9.75 -3.25 -6.90
CA VAL A 64 -11.05 -2.63 -7.19
C VAL A 64 -12.10 -3.74 -7.21
N ILE A 65 -12.92 -3.79 -6.15
CA ILE A 65 -13.90 -4.87 -5.96
C ILE A 65 -15.17 -4.58 -6.74
N LYS A 66 -15.69 -3.35 -6.61
CA LYS A 66 -16.98 -2.99 -7.20
C LYS A 66 -17.09 -1.50 -7.43
N LEU A 67 -17.71 -1.10 -8.54
CA LEU A 67 -18.17 0.27 -8.78
C LEU A 67 -19.66 0.35 -8.48
N LEU A 68 -20.05 1.35 -7.67
CA LEU A 68 -21.42 1.55 -7.21
C LEU A 68 -22.15 2.63 -8.02
N SER A 69 -21.39 3.51 -8.70
CA SER A 69 -21.93 4.57 -9.54
C SER A 69 -21.08 4.79 -10.80
N LYS A 70 -21.71 5.31 -11.86
CA LYS A 70 -21.03 5.69 -13.11
C LYS A 70 -20.22 6.98 -13.01
N ASP A 71 -20.54 7.80 -12.01
CA ASP A 71 -19.87 9.08 -11.78
C ASP A 71 -18.73 8.96 -10.74
N CYS A 72 -18.21 7.74 -10.57
CA CYS A 72 -17.15 7.42 -9.62
C CYS A 72 -15.77 7.81 -10.15
N TYR A 73 -14.86 8.12 -9.22
CA TYR A 73 -13.47 8.38 -9.54
C TYR A 73 -12.56 8.05 -8.36
N VAL A 74 -11.29 7.77 -8.67
CA VAL A 74 -10.18 7.69 -7.70
C VAL A 74 -9.13 8.70 -8.09
N GLU A 75 -8.70 9.55 -7.17
CA GLU A 75 -7.57 10.46 -7.40
C GLU A 75 -6.40 10.07 -6.52
N PHE A 76 -5.28 9.75 -7.16
CA PHE A 76 -4.00 9.60 -6.51
C PHE A 76 -3.27 10.93 -6.55
N ILE A 77 -2.91 11.44 -5.38
CA ILE A 77 -2.17 12.69 -5.23
C ILE A 77 -0.83 12.36 -4.61
N VAL A 78 0.23 12.98 -5.11
CA VAL A 78 1.56 12.86 -4.55
C VAL A 78 2.21 14.23 -4.48
N GLU A 79 2.49 14.66 -3.26
CA GLU A 79 3.28 15.85 -2.99
C GLU A 79 4.76 15.48 -2.87
N ILE A 80 5.61 16.22 -3.59
CA ILE A 80 7.07 16.07 -3.57
C ILE A 80 7.71 17.44 -3.34
N ILE A 81 8.87 17.47 -2.69
CA ILE A 81 9.72 18.67 -2.69
C ILE A 81 10.84 18.47 -3.70
N ASP A 82 10.89 19.32 -4.71
CA ASP A 82 11.98 19.35 -5.67
C ASP A 82 13.27 19.85 -4.99
N ILE A 83 14.26 18.95 -4.87
CA ILE A 83 15.54 19.23 -4.22
C ILE A 83 16.36 20.33 -4.90
N TYR A 84 16.14 20.59 -6.19
CA TYR A 84 16.90 21.60 -6.93
C TYR A 84 16.30 22.99 -6.82
N SER A 85 14.99 23.08 -6.64
CA SER A 85 14.27 24.37 -6.60
C SER A 85 13.65 24.70 -5.25
N ASN A 86 13.66 23.76 -4.29
CA ASN A 86 12.91 23.84 -3.03
C ASN A 86 11.40 24.11 -3.22
N LEU A 87 10.89 23.86 -4.43
CA LEU A 87 9.48 24.01 -4.76
C LEU A 87 8.74 22.72 -4.47
N THR A 88 7.58 22.84 -3.82
CA THR A 88 6.64 21.73 -3.69
C THR A 88 5.95 21.54 -5.03
N LYS A 89 6.05 20.33 -5.59
CA LYS A 89 5.27 19.90 -6.75
C LYS A 89 4.19 18.94 -6.28
N CYS A 90 3.00 19.11 -6.83
CA CYS A 90 1.87 18.22 -6.59
C CYS A 90 1.53 17.53 -7.90
N HIS A 91 1.66 16.21 -7.93
CA HIS A 91 1.24 15.38 -9.05
C HIS A 91 -0.09 14.74 -8.70
N LYS A 92 -1.02 14.77 -9.65
CA LYS A 92 -2.36 14.23 -9.51
C LYS A 92 -2.68 13.33 -10.69
N LEU A 93 -3.23 12.16 -10.40
CA LEU A 93 -3.76 11.24 -11.40
C LEU A 93 -5.18 10.84 -11.01
N THR A 94 -6.13 11.05 -11.90
CA THR A 94 -7.54 10.69 -11.70
C THR A 94 -7.89 9.52 -12.60
N LEU A 95 -8.41 8.44 -12.00
CA LEU A 95 -9.02 7.31 -12.70
C LEU A 95 -10.53 7.50 -12.73
N THR A 96 -11.11 7.49 -13.93
CA THR A 96 -12.56 7.58 -14.14
C THR A 96 -13.20 6.19 -14.10
N TYR A 97 -14.53 6.15 -14.15
CA TYR A 97 -15.29 4.90 -14.26
C TYR A 97 -14.77 3.97 -15.36
N GLU A 98 -14.45 4.50 -16.55
CA GLU A 98 -13.95 3.70 -17.67
C GLU A 98 -12.65 3.00 -17.28
N ASN A 99 -11.66 3.74 -16.76
CA ASN A 99 -10.39 3.16 -16.34
C ASN A 99 -10.56 2.17 -15.20
N LEU A 100 -11.40 2.50 -14.21
CA LEU A 100 -11.64 1.65 -13.05
C LEU A 100 -12.38 0.36 -13.41
N SER A 101 -13.27 0.41 -14.41
CA SER A 101 -14.03 -0.74 -14.85
C SER A 101 -13.15 -1.84 -15.44
N GLU A 102 -12.03 -1.46 -16.06
CA GLU A 102 -11.01 -2.39 -16.58
C GLU A 102 -10.23 -3.10 -15.47
N LEU A 103 -10.20 -2.53 -14.25
CA LEU A 103 -9.49 -3.09 -13.10
C LEU A 103 -10.35 -4.08 -12.30
N ILE A 104 -11.67 -4.05 -12.47
CA ILE A 104 -12.58 -4.97 -11.77
C ILE A 104 -12.29 -6.40 -12.18
N GLY A 105 -12.18 -7.29 -11.19
CA GLY A 105 -11.98 -8.73 -11.42
C GLY A 105 -10.53 -9.13 -11.72
N LEU A 106 -9.60 -8.18 -11.86
CA LEU A 106 -8.16 -8.47 -11.92
C LEU A 106 -7.59 -8.91 -10.56
N GLY A 107 -8.31 -8.64 -9.48
CA GLY A 107 -7.85 -8.88 -8.11
C GLY A 107 -6.79 -7.87 -7.69
N TRP A 108 -5.79 -8.33 -6.92
CA TRP A 108 -4.69 -7.49 -6.48
C TRP A 108 -3.76 -7.13 -7.63
N ILE A 109 -3.62 -5.83 -7.89
CA ILE A 109 -2.70 -5.28 -8.90
C ILE A 109 -1.76 -4.25 -8.26
N GLU A 110 -0.61 -4.04 -8.88
CA GLU A 110 0.24 -2.89 -8.66
C GLU A 110 -0.04 -1.82 -9.71
N TYR A 111 -0.56 -0.68 -9.26
CA TYR A 111 -0.80 0.49 -10.08
C TYR A 111 0.34 1.50 -9.87
N THR A 112 1.18 1.70 -10.89
CA THR A 112 2.33 2.60 -10.86
C THR A 112 1.97 3.93 -11.48
N LEU A 113 2.17 5.02 -10.73
CA LEU A 113 1.86 6.36 -11.21
C LEU A 113 2.86 6.77 -12.30
N PRO A 114 2.43 7.48 -13.36
CA PRO A 114 3.24 7.75 -14.55
C PRO A 114 4.25 8.90 -14.38
N PHE A 115 4.55 9.30 -13.15
CA PHE A 115 5.46 10.40 -12.84
C PHE A 115 6.52 9.98 -11.84
N GLU A 116 7.68 10.62 -11.96
CA GLU A 116 8.83 10.36 -11.12
C GLU A 116 8.81 11.24 -9.87
N VAL A 117 9.19 10.64 -8.75
CA VAL A 117 9.37 11.29 -7.46
C VAL A 117 10.83 11.18 -7.05
N ASN A 118 11.30 12.18 -6.32
CA ASN A 118 12.66 12.20 -5.81
C ASN A 118 12.70 11.66 -4.38
N LYS A 119 13.69 12.11 -3.60
CA LYS A 119 14.02 11.76 -2.20
C LYS A 119 12.84 11.32 -1.32
N TRP A 120 11.70 11.98 -1.45
CA TRP A 120 10.48 11.58 -0.75
C TRP A 120 9.20 12.02 -1.46
N ALA A 121 8.12 11.32 -1.12
CA ALA A 121 6.79 11.57 -1.66
C ALA A 121 5.76 11.43 -0.54
N GLN A 122 4.78 12.34 -0.45
CA GLN A 122 3.61 12.17 0.40
C GLN A 122 2.42 11.73 -0.45
N PRO A 123 2.08 10.44 -0.45
CA PRO A 123 0.92 9.95 -1.17
C PRO A 123 -0.38 10.29 -0.43
N SER A 124 -1.43 10.56 -1.19
CA SER A 124 -2.79 10.69 -0.71
C SER A 124 -3.75 10.08 -1.73
N ILE A 125 -4.89 9.61 -1.27
CA ILE A 125 -5.96 9.07 -2.12
C ILE A 125 -7.29 9.77 -1.82
N ILE A 126 -8.00 10.14 -2.88
CA ILE A 126 -9.37 10.67 -2.82
C ILE A 126 -10.25 9.72 -3.62
N LEU A 127 -11.43 9.47 -3.08
CA LEU A 127 -12.48 8.66 -3.67
C LEU A 127 -13.76 9.48 -3.63
N LYS A 128 -14.71 9.20 -4.51
CA LYS A 128 -16.05 9.76 -4.34
C LYS A 128 -16.86 8.92 -3.36
N ASP A 129 -17.54 9.58 -2.43
CA ASP A 129 -18.38 8.93 -1.41
C ASP A 129 -19.35 7.91 -2.04
N ASN A 130 -19.43 6.75 -1.41
CA ASN A 130 -20.35 5.65 -1.74
C ASN A 130 -20.36 5.25 -3.22
N SER A 131 -19.25 5.46 -3.94
CA SER A 131 -19.18 5.26 -5.38
C SER A 131 -18.30 4.07 -5.80
N ILE A 132 -17.38 3.64 -4.93
CA ILE A 132 -16.38 2.59 -5.20
C ILE A 132 -16.17 1.77 -3.93
N ILE A 133 -16.11 0.45 -4.08
CA ILE A 133 -15.57 -0.47 -3.08
C ILE A 133 -14.17 -0.88 -3.52
N MET A 134 -13.16 -0.40 -2.81
CA MET A 134 -11.75 -0.59 -3.15
C MET A 134 -10.92 -0.85 -1.90
N GLN A 135 -9.86 -1.64 -2.07
CA GLN A 135 -8.89 -1.91 -1.03
C GLN A 135 -7.47 -1.54 -1.46
N VAL A 136 -6.64 -1.17 -0.48
CA VAL A 136 -5.21 -0.88 -0.63
C VAL A 136 -4.43 -1.73 0.36
N ASP A 137 -3.42 -2.46 -0.12
CA ASP A 137 -2.54 -3.31 0.70
C ASP A 137 -1.31 -2.52 1.17
N TYR A 138 -0.60 -1.90 0.22
CA TYR A 138 0.57 -1.05 0.49
C TYR A 138 0.77 0.04 -0.55
N VAL A 139 1.63 1.00 -0.18
CA VAL A 139 2.20 2.00 -1.09
C VAL A 139 3.72 1.98 -0.97
N ARG A 140 4.43 2.08 -2.09
CA ARG A 140 5.89 2.01 -2.11
C ARG A 140 6.55 2.89 -3.15
N LEU A 141 7.85 3.13 -2.95
CA LEU A 141 8.75 3.70 -3.94
C LEU A 141 9.46 2.60 -4.74
N MET A 142 9.42 2.71 -6.07
CA MET A 142 10.06 1.79 -7.01
C MET A 142 11.13 2.52 -7.85
N PRO A 143 12.35 1.99 -7.96
CA PRO A 143 13.43 2.69 -8.68
C PRO A 143 13.33 2.60 -10.22
N ASN A 144 12.56 1.64 -10.74
CA ASN A 144 12.48 1.38 -12.18
C ASN A 144 11.06 1.60 -12.66
N LYS A 145 10.92 2.22 -13.83
CA LYS A 145 9.65 2.30 -14.54
C LYS A 145 9.15 0.88 -14.83
N ARG A 146 7.92 0.60 -14.39
CA ARG A 146 7.15 -0.61 -14.75
C ARG A 146 5.99 -0.21 -15.65
N ASP A 147 5.32 -1.22 -16.19
CA ASP A 147 3.99 -1.03 -16.77
C ASP A 147 3.06 -0.38 -15.74
N THR A 148 2.18 0.51 -16.20
CA THR A 148 1.24 1.25 -15.36
C THR A 148 0.41 0.32 -14.49
N VAL A 149 -0.04 -0.79 -15.06
CA VAL A 149 -0.73 -1.87 -14.36
C VAL A 149 0.14 -3.11 -14.43
N TYR A 150 0.53 -3.61 -13.27
CA TYR A 150 1.26 -4.87 -13.14
C TYR A 150 0.45 -5.81 -12.26
N VAL A 151 0.08 -6.99 -12.78
CA VAL A 151 -0.56 -8.03 -11.98
C VAL A 151 0.54 -8.86 -11.32
N PRO A 152 0.77 -8.73 -9.99
CA PRO A 152 1.77 -9.51 -9.30
C PRO A 152 1.41 -10.99 -9.38
N LYS A 153 2.38 -11.84 -9.76
CA LYS A 153 2.22 -13.28 -9.60
C LYS A 153 2.11 -13.57 -8.10
N MET A 154 1.05 -14.25 -7.67
CA MET A 154 0.81 -14.56 -6.24
C MET A 154 2.00 -15.25 -5.55
N ASN A 155 2.88 -15.92 -6.31
CA ASN A 155 4.01 -16.69 -5.81
C ASN A 155 5.37 -16.00 -5.98
N GLU A 156 5.42 -14.73 -6.41
CA GLU A 156 6.66 -13.96 -6.37
C GLU A 156 6.73 -13.23 -5.03
N PRO A 157 7.52 -13.74 -4.06
CA PRO A 157 7.70 -13.01 -2.81
C PRO A 157 8.28 -11.64 -3.16
N LEU A 158 7.55 -10.59 -2.79
CA LEU A 158 8.19 -9.31 -2.62
C LEU A 158 9.39 -9.55 -1.69
N PRO A 159 10.56 -8.94 -1.94
CA PRO A 159 11.72 -9.16 -1.09
C PRO A 159 11.54 -8.44 0.26
N ILE A 160 10.47 -8.75 1.01
CA ILE A 160 10.11 -8.26 2.34
C ILE A 160 11.22 -8.59 3.32
N ASN A 161 11.87 -9.75 3.18
CA ASN A 161 13.07 -10.12 3.93
C ASN A 161 14.26 -9.16 3.65
N LYS A 162 14.30 -8.46 2.51
CA LYS A 162 15.25 -7.35 2.27
C LYS A 162 14.77 -6.00 2.83
N PHE A 163 13.47 -5.85 3.11
CA PHE A 163 12.88 -4.61 3.65
C PHE A 163 12.80 -4.62 5.19
N TYR A 164 12.74 -5.79 5.83
CA TYR A 164 12.81 -6.00 7.27
C TYR A 164 13.88 -7.06 7.61
N PRO A 165 15.14 -6.67 7.88
CA PRO A 165 16.22 -7.63 8.14
C PRO A 165 16.05 -8.44 9.44
N ASN A 166 15.05 -8.10 10.27
CA ASN A 166 14.77 -8.78 11.54
C ASN A 166 13.73 -9.91 11.43
N VAL A 167 13.23 -10.21 10.23
CA VAL A 167 12.44 -11.43 9.99
C VAL A 167 13.35 -12.45 9.33
N PRO A 168 13.81 -13.49 10.04
CA PRO A 168 14.71 -14.48 9.48
C PRO A 168 14.01 -15.26 8.37
N GLU A 169 14.70 -15.42 7.24
CA GLU A 169 14.25 -16.14 6.04
C GLU A 169 13.82 -17.59 6.33
N ALA A 170 14.25 -18.16 7.46
CA ALA A 170 13.88 -19.49 7.94
C ALA A 170 12.40 -19.67 8.32
N PHE A 171 11.62 -18.59 8.48
CA PHE A 171 10.21 -18.67 8.89
C PHE A 171 9.20 -18.68 7.73
N ASN A 172 9.64 -18.48 6.48
CA ASN A 172 8.68 -18.35 5.37
C ASN A 172 8.05 -19.67 4.92
N ASP A 173 8.67 -20.83 5.13
CA ASP A 173 8.20 -22.05 4.47
C ASP A 173 8.00 -23.29 5.36
N LYS A 174 8.24 -23.26 6.69
CA LYS A 174 8.33 -24.55 7.44
C LYS A 174 7.79 -24.73 8.86
N TYR A 175 7.34 -23.70 9.59
CA TYR A 175 7.00 -23.86 11.01
C TYR A 175 5.85 -22.91 11.32
N PHE A 176 4.58 -23.31 11.43
CA PHE A 176 4.02 -24.23 12.41
C PHE A 176 2.64 -24.70 11.92
N SER A 177 2.24 -25.92 12.29
CA SER A 177 0.81 -26.27 12.21
C SER A 177 0.05 -25.44 13.26
N LYS A 178 -1.18 -25.03 12.95
CA LYS A 178 -2.05 -24.24 13.84
C LYS A 178 -2.17 -24.81 15.28
N LYS A 179 -1.90 -26.11 15.44
CA LYS A 179 -1.92 -26.87 16.70
C LYS A 179 -0.69 -26.62 17.60
N GLU A 180 0.45 -26.23 17.04
CA GLU A 180 1.69 -25.91 17.79
C GLU A 180 1.70 -24.46 18.29
N MET A 181 0.90 -23.58 17.67
CA MET A 181 0.76 -22.19 18.11
C MET A 181 -0.08 -22.07 19.39
N GLU A 182 -0.97 -23.04 19.65
CA GLU A 182 -1.78 -23.13 20.88
C GLU A 182 -0.97 -23.60 22.11
N THR A 183 0.27 -24.08 21.91
CA THR A 183 1.15 -24.60 22.98
C THR A 183 2.25 -23.64 23.42
N LEU A 184 2.35 -22.45 22.82
CA LEU A 184 3.38 -21.46 23.18
C LEU A 184 2.91 -20.56 24.34
N ILE A 185 3.21 -21.03 25.56
CA ILE A 185 3.52 -20.31 26.80
C ILE A 185 2.56 -19.16 27.15
N GLU A 186 1.67 -19.40 28.13
CA GLU A 186 0.87 -18.33 28.72
C GLU A 186 1.77 -17.37 29.51
N LEU A 187 1.48 -16.06 29.45
CA LEU A 187 2.23 -14.96 30.09
C LEU A 187 2.56 -15.16 31.60
N LYS A 188 1.84 -16.07 32.26
CA LYS A 188 2.01 -16.49 33.65
C LYS A 188 3.24 -17.37 33.88
N ASP A 189 3.79 -18.01 32.84
CA ASP A 189 5.00 -18.83 32.93
C ASP A 189 6.29 -17.99 32.82
N ILE A 190 6.19 -16.70 32.49
CA ILE A 190 7.34 -15.79 32.29
C ILE A 190 7.58 -14.91 33.52
N ILE A 191 6.59 -14.73 34.39
CA ILE A 191 6.73 -13.89 35.59
C ILE A 191 6.90 -14.81 36.81
N ASN A 192 8.14 -14.98 37.23
CA ASN A 192 8.54 -15.44 38.56
C ASN A 192 9.24 -14.28 39.28
#